data_AF-A0A2N1KN87-F1
#
_entry.id   AF-A0A2N1KN87-F1
#
_cell.length_a   1.000
_cell.length_b   1.000
_cell.length_c   1.000
_cell.angle_alpha   90.00
_cell.angle_beta   90.00
_cell.angle_gamma   90.00
#
_symmetry.space_group_name_H-M   'P 1'
#
loop_
_entity.id
_entity.type
_entity.pdbx_description
1 polymer ?
#
loop_
_entity_poly.entity_id
_entity_poly.type
_entity_poly.pdbx_seq_one_letter_code
_entity_poly.pdbx_strand_id
1 'polypeptide(L)'
;MPTLLALTKKAYSSSWVAFFVILAAYNLTVMKRFLLLAGLMSACTSGPKENTHHPDFDTLEGSFKGEYIPHNYSFKIAKDGTVLFWRHRNIDTNYFQGQVDLSVIHKLTTAIDSLCYYEADSASTGIVADAFTYHLWIHRANRTIRKARGYSNVASPSIVALAHSLTPLFDTLMLKPTSKKFHFGSYVPIPPPPPAPLPNSR
;
A
#
# COMPACT_ATOMS: atom_id res chain seq x y z
N MET A 1 79.37 22.69 -37.25
CA MET A 1 78.70 22.60 -35.94
C MET A 1 77.54 23.59 -35.91
N PRO A 2 76.31 23.09 -36.11
CA PRO A 2 75.23 23.41 -35.16
C PRO A 2 74.36 22.17 -34.92
N THR A 3 74.56 21.50 -33.80
CA THR A 3 73.71 20.39 -33.35
C THR A 3 73.47 20.59 -31.86
N LEU A 4 72.45 21.38 -31.51
CA LEU A 4 71.72 21.24 -30.24
C LEU A 4 70.48 22.16 -30.12
N LEU A 5 70.30 23.18 -30.98
CA LEU A 5 69.18 24.13 -30.82
C LEU A 5 67.85 23.73 -31.50
N ALA A 6 67.84 22.72 -32.37
CA ALA A 6 66.64 22.35 -33.13
C ALA A 6 65.76 21.29 -32.43
N LEU A 7 66.29 20.57 -31.42
CA LEU A 7 65.55 19.51 -30.72
C LEU A 7 64.79 19.99 -29.48
N THR A 8 65.12 21.16 -28.93
CA THR A 8 64.41 21.68 -27.74
C THR A 8 63.11 22.40 -28.08
N LYS A 9 62.95 22.99 -29.27
CA LYS A 9 61.69 23.69 -29.63
C LYS A 9 60.48 22.77 -29.80
N LYS A 10 60.67 21.50 -30.19
CA LYS A 10 59.57 20.57 -30.46
C LYS A 10 59.06 19.86 -29.19
N ALA A 11 59.89 19.76 -28.14
CA ALA A 11 59.51 19.13 -26.88
C ALA A 11 58.69 20.07 -25.97
N TYR A 12 58.93 21.39 -26.03
CA TYR A 12 58.19 22.33 -25.18
C TYR A 12 56.77 22.62 -25.71
N SER A 13 56.51 22.68 -27.02
CA SER A 13 55.16 23.01 -27.51
C SER A 13 54.12 21.90 -27.26
N SER A 14 54.55 20.65 -27.20
CA SER A 14 53.67 19.49 -26.95
C SER A 14 53.28 19.34 -25.48
N SER A 15 54.10 19.86 -24.56
CA SER A 15 53.85 19.77 -23.11
C SER A 15 52.78 20.76 -22.64
N TRP A 16 52.77 21.99 -23.18
CA TRP A 16 51.76 22.99 -22.85
C TRP A 16 50.37 22.60 -23.38
N VAL A 17 50.27 22.07 -24.60
CA VAL A 17 48.99 21.61 -25.16
C VAL A 17 48.43 20.46 -24.32
N ALA A 18 49.27 19.50 -23.92
CA ALA A 18 48.84 18.43 -23.02
C ALA A 18 48.39 18.97 -21.65
N PHE A 19 49.11 19.96 -21.09
CA PHE A 19 48.73 20.59 -19.82
C PHE A 19 47.39 21.33 -19.91
N PHE A 20 47.15 22.09 -20.99
CA PHE A 20 45.87 22.78 -21.20
C PHE A 20 44.72 21.81 -21.50
N VAL A 21 44.97 20.70 -22.20
CA VAL A 21 43.95 19.65 -22.43
C VAL A 21 43.61 18.93 -21.12
N ILE A 22 44.60 18.63 -20.28
CA ILE A 22 44.39 18.01 -18.96
C ILE A 22 43.67 18.99 -18.03
N LEU A 23 44.04 20.27 -18.01
CA LEU A 23 43.40 21.29 -17.19
C LEU A 23 41.96 21.58 -17.66
N ALA A 24 41.70 21.61 -18.96
CA ALA A 24 40.35 21.74 -19.52
C ALA A 24 39.50 20.49 -19.24
N ALA A 25 40.06 19.29 -19.37
CA ALA A 25 39.40 18.04 -19.00
C ALA A 25 39.11 17.99 -17.49
N TYR A 26 40.04 18.43 -16.64
CA TYR A 26 39.85 18.51 -15.20
C TYR A 26 38.73 19.50 -14.84
N ASN A 27 38.74 20.70 -15.41
CA ASN A 27 37.68 21.69 -15.20
C ASN A 27 36.31 21.23 -15.73
N LEU A 28 36.26 20.55 -16.88
CA LEU A 28 35.02 19.97 -17.40
C LEU A 28 34.49 18.84 -16.50
N THR A 29 35.39 18.04 -15.92
CA THR A 29 35.03 16.95 -15.00
C THR A 29 34.54 17.51 -13.66
N VAL A 30 35.18 18.57 -13.16
CA VAL A 30 34.77 19.27 -11.94
C VAL A 30 33.42 19.96 -12.13
N MET A 31 33.21 20.68 -13.24
CA MET A 31 31.94 21.34 -13.54
C MET A 31 30.80 20.33 -13.76
N LYS A 32 31.07 19.18 -14.41
CA LYS A 32 30.11 18.06 -14.51
C LYS A 32 29.76 17.48 -13.14
N ARG A 33 30.73 17.32 -12.23
CA ARG A 33 30.50 16.84 -10.86
C ARG A 33 29.68 17.84 -10.04
N PHE A 34 29.94 19.14 -10.18
CA PHE A 34 29.14 20.18 -9.52
C PHE A 34 27.72 20.28 -10.07
N LEU A 35 27.51 20.12 -11.38
CA LEU A 35 26.18 20.03 -11.99
C LEU A 35 25.41 18.78 -11.54
N LEU A 36 26.10 17.64 -11.42
CA LEU A 36 25.53 16.41 -10.85
C LEU A 36 25.14 16.61 -9.38
N LEU A 37 26.00 17.23 -8.57
CA LEU A 37 25.71 17.56 -7.16
C LEU A 37 24.57 18.56 -7.02
N ALA A 38 24.50 19.60 -7.86
CA ALA A 38 23.38 20.54 -7.86
C ALA A 38 22.06 19.88 -8.28
N GLY A 39 22.09 18.94 -9.24
CA GLY A 39 20.93 18.14 -9.63
C GLY A 39 20.50 17.14 -8.55
N LEU A 40 21.44 16.52 -7.85
CA LEU A 40 21.16 15.62 -6.71
C LEU A 40 20.61 16.36 -5.49
N MET A 41 21.12 17.57 -5.20
CA MET A 41 20.63 18.37 -4.08
C MET A 41 19.29 19.07 -4.38
N SER A 42 19.00 19.36 -5.66
CA SER A 42 17.68 19.87 -6.10
C SER A 42 16.60 18.78 -6.12
N ALA A 43 16.97 17.50 -6.10
CA ALA A 43 16.02 16.39 -6.01
C ALA A 43 15.61 16.06 -4.56
N CYS A 44 16.14 16.76 -3.56
CA CYS A 44 15.89 16.48 -2.14
C CYS A 44 14.99 17.49 -1.41
N THR A 45 14.41 18.50 -2.09
CA THR A 45 13.59 19.54 -1.42
C THR A 45 12.12 19.59 -1.81
N SER A 46 11.64 18.63 -2.58
CA SER A 46 10.21 18.35 -2.67
C SER A 46 10.00 16.86 -2.47
N GLY A 47 9.90 16.44 -1.20
CA GLY A 47 9.25 15.17 -0.88
C GLY A 47 7.92 15.11 -1.64
N PRO A 48 7.45 13.91 -2.04
CA PRO A 48 6.24 13.77 -2.82
C PRO A 48 5.17 14.61 -2.12
N LYS A 49 4.67 15.62 -2.84
CA LYS A 49 3.56 16.47 -2.39
C LYS A 49 2.54 15.47 -1.89
N GLU A 50 2.29 15.49 -0.57
CA GLU A 50 1.37 14.57 0.06
C GLU A 50 0.02 14.92 -0.54
N ASN A 51 -0.29 14.30 -1.68
CA ASN A 51 -1.61 14.36 -2.25
C ASN A 51 -2.46 13.82 -1.12
N THR A 52 -3.26 14.69 -0.54
CA THR A 52 -4.23 14.37 0.50
C THR A 52 -5.28 13.49 -0.17
N HIS A 53 -4.88 12.27 -0.50
CA HIS A 53 -5.71 11.26 -1.13
C HIS A 53 -6.64 10.79 -0.04
N HIS A 54 -7.76 11.49 0.11
CA HIS A 54 -8.77 11.12 1.07
C HIS A 54 -9.20 9.67 0.82
N PRO A 55 -9.45 8.89 1.88
CA PRO A 55 -9.96 7.54 1.73
C PRO A 55 -11.25 7.58 0.92
N ASP A 56 -11.25 6.91 -0.24
CA ASP A 56 -12.41 6.82 -1.14
C ASP A 56 -13.34 5.68 -0.67
N PHE A 57 -13.48 5.50 0.64
CA PHE A 57 -14.36 4.53 1.28
C PHE A 57 -14.96 5.12 2.54
N ASP A 58 -16.21 4.75 2.84
CA ASP A 58 -16.83 4.99 4.15
C ASP A 58 -16.41 3.89 5.14
N THR A 59 -16.28 2.66 4.65
CA THR A 59 -15.77 1.54 5.45
C THR A 59 -14.99 0.57 4.58
N LEU A 60 -13.81 0.18 5.06
CA LEU A 60 -13.05 -0.95 4.56
C LEU A 60 -13.38 -2.18 5.41
N GLU A 61 -13.74 -3.28 4.78
CA GLU A 61 -14.10 -4.52 5.46
C GLU A 61 -13.33 -5.70 4.87
N GLY A 62 -12.82 -6.59 5.72
CA GLY A 62 -12.13 -7.77 5.23
C GLY A 62 -12.05 -8.92 6.22
N SER A 63 -11.69 -10.08 5.70
CA SER A 63 -11.46 -11.30 6.46
C SER A 63 -10.34 -12.10 5.83
N PHE A 64 -9.44 -12.61 6.66
CA PHE A 64 -8.33 -13.47 6.27
C PHE A 64 -8.32 -14.70 7.16
N LYS A 65 -8.41 -15.88 6.54
CA LYS A 65 -8.35 -17.17 7.24
C LYS A 65 -7.55 -18.18 6.41
N GLY A 66 -6.60 -18.85 7.02
CA GLY A 66 -5.83 -19.91 6.38
C GLY A 66 -4.60 -20.26 7.22
N GLU A 67 -4.03 -21.44 6.97
CA GLU A 67 -2.89 -21.94 7.76
C GLU A 67 -1.64 -21.06 7.61
N TYR A 68 -1.41 -20.51 6.42
CA TYR A 68 -0.21 -19.72 6.11
C TYR A 68 -0.41 -18.21 6.30
N ILE A 69 -1.55 -17.80 6.85
CA ILE A 69 -1.76 -16.42 7.27
C ILE A 69 -1.34 -16.31 8.72
N PRO A 70 -0.52 -15.32 9.11
CA PRO A 70 0.00 -15.22 10.48
C PRO A 70 -1.09 -15.33 11.55
N HIS A 71 -2.23 -14.66 11.32
CA HIS A 71 -3.40 -14.71 12.20
C HIS A 71 -4.69 -14.78 11.37
N ASN A 72 -5.65 -15.58 11.83
CA ASN A 72 -7.01 -15.57 11.29
C ASN A 72 -7.81 -14.44 11.94
N TYR A 73 -8.36 -13.54 11.15
CA TYR A 73 -9.10 -12.38 11.66
C TYR A 73 -10.09 -11.80 10.64
N SER A 74 -11.02 -11.00 11.17
CA SER A 74 -11.88 -10.12 10.40
C SER A 74 -11.80 -8.70 10.93
N PHE A 75 -11.96 -7.71 10.06
CA PHE A 75 -11.81 -6.31 10.42
C PHE A 75 -12.79 -5.41 9.65
N LYS A 76 -13.12 -4.28 10.28
CA LYS A 76 -13.77 -3.11 9.67
C LYS A 76 -13.00 -1.87 10.10
N ILE A 77 -12.66 -1.02 9.14
CA ILE A 77 -12.01 0.27 9.38
C ILE A 77 -12.90 1.33 8.74
N ALA A 78 -13.49 2.19 9.55
CA ALA A 78 -14.26 3.33 9.06
C ALA A 78 -13.33 4.47 8.62
N LYS A 79 -13.84 5.37 7.78
CA LYS A 79 -13.09 6.53 7.27
C LYS A 79 -12.55 7.47 8.36
N ASP A 80 -13.16 7.44 9.54
CA ASP A 80 -12.79 8.24 10.70
C ASP A 80 -11.69 7.58 11.55
N GLY A 81 -11.24 6.38 11.20
CA GLY A 81 -10.23 5.61 11.94
C GLY A 81 -10.81 4.62 12.93
N THR A 82 -12.12 4.54 13.10
CA THR A 82 -12.72 3.54 13.98
C THR A 82 -12.43 2.14 13.45
N VAL A 83 -11.80 1.31 14.29
CA VAL A 83 -11.48 -0.08 13.97
C VAL A 83 -12.36 -1.02 14.78
N LEU A 84 -13.04 -1.94 14.11
CA LEU A 84 -13.66 -3.11 14.71
C LEU A 84 -12.91 -4.35 14.23
N PHE A 85 -12.43 -5.15 15.16
CA PHE A 85 -11.54 -6.26 14.87
C PHE A 85 -12.03 -7.53 15.58
N TRP A 86 -11.95 -8.66 14.90
CA TRP A 86 -12.25 -9.97 15.47
C TRP A 86 -11.11 -10.93 15.16
N ARG A 87 -10.45 -11.43 16.20
CA ARG A 87 -9.46 -12.49 16.08
C ARG A 87 -10.17 -13.84 16.12
N HIS A 88 -10.02 -14.68 15.10
CA HIS A 88 -10.68 -15.99 15.06
C HIS A 88 -9.97 -16.97 16.01
N ARG A 89 -10.25 -16.86 17.30
CA ARG A 89 -9.91 -17.88 18.31
C ARG A 89 -11.20 -18.35 18.98
N ASN A 90 -11.19 -19.56 19.53
CA ASN A 90 -12.32 -20.19 20.24
C ASN A 90 -12.60 -19.56 21.62
N ILE A 91 -12.61 -18.23 21.73
CA ILE A 91 -12.88 -17.51 22.99
C ILE A 91 -13.92 -16.42 22.68
N ASP A 92 -14.92 -16.29 23.55
CA ASP A 92 -16.06 -15.38 23.36
C ASP A 92 -15.70 -13.88 23.39
N THR A 93 -14.51 -13.51 23.89
CA THR A 93 -14.04 -12.13 24.04
C THR A 93 -13.02 -11.68 22.99
N ASN A 94 -12.94 -12.36 21.84
CA ASN A 94 -11.98 -11.99 20.78
C ASN A 94 -12.41 -10.82 19.88
N TYR A 95 -13.40 -10.04 20.30
CA TYR A 95 -13.76 -8.81 19.62
C TYR A 95 -13.01 -7.65 20.26
N PHE A 96 -12.51 -6.76 19.41
CA PHE A 96 -11.75 -5.60 19.84
C PHE A 96 -12.22 -4.37 19.07
N GLN A 97 -12.11 -3.22 19.73
CA GLN A 97 -12.41 -1.92 19.14
C GLN A 97 -11.30 -0.93 19.44
N GLY A 98 -11.03 -0.01 18.51
CA GLY A 98 -10.00 0.99 18.71
C GLY A 98 -10.06 2.09 17.67
N GLN A 99 -8.97 2.84 17.61
CA GLN A 99 -8.76 3.93 16.67
C GLN A 99 -7.43 3.71 15.96
N VAL A 100 -7.39 3.99 14.67
CA VAL A 100 -6.19 4.03 13.87
C VAL A 100 -5.98 5.45 13.33
N ASP A 101 -4.74 5.90 13.30
CA ASP A 101 -4.41 7.22 12.77
C ASP A 101 -4.79 7.35 11.30
N LEU A 102 -5.26 8.55 10.92
CA LEU A 102 -5.62 8.86 9.54
C LEU A 102 -4.46 8.56 8.56
N SER A 103 -3.21 8.81 8.95
CA SER A 103 -2.04 8.53 8.11
C SER A 103 -1.91 7.05 7.71
N VAL A 104 -2.34 6.13 8.58
CA VAL A 104 -2.39 4.69 8.28
C VAL A 104 -3.56 4.39 7.34
N ILE A 105 -4.73 5.00 7.57
CA ILE A 105 -5.90 4.85 6.68
C ILE A 105 -5.54 5.24 5.24
N HIS A 106 -4.80 6.34 5.08
CA HIS A 106 -4.31 6.79 3.77
C HIS A 106 -3.42 5.74 3.10
N LYS A 107 -2.43 5.20 3.83
CA LYS A 107 -1.56 4.13 3.31
C LYS A 107 -2.33 2.87 2.92
N LEU A 108 -3.31 2.47 3.74
CA LEU A 108 -4.18 1.33 3.44
C LEU A 108 -5.02 1.57 2.19
N THR A 109 -5.59 2.77 2.05
CA THR A 109 -6.36 3.16 0.86
C THR A 109 -5.52 3.00 -0.39
N THR A 110 -4.30 3.57 -0.42
CA THR A 110 -3.41 3.47 -1.58
C THR A 110 -3.05 2.02 -1.90
N ALA A 111 -2.73 1.20 -0.89
CA ALA A 111 -2.43 -0.21 -1.09
C ALA A 111 -3.62 -0.96 -1.71
N ILE A 112 -4.84 -0.69 -1.24
CA ILE A 112 -6.05 -1.40 -1.67
C ILE A 112 -6.57 -0.90 -3.02
N ASP A 113 -6.42 0.39 -3.33
CA ASP A 113 -6.76 0.92 -4.65
C ASP A 113 -5.86 0.34 -5.74
N SER A 114 -4.60 0.04 -5.42
CA SER A 114 -3.68 -0.65 -6.32
C SER A 114 -4.04 -2.13 -6.57
N LEU A 115 -4.88 -2.74 -5.74
CA LEU A 115 -5.32 -4.12 -5.95
C LEU A 115 -6.34 -4.19 -7.09
N CYS A 116 -5.96 -4.95 -8.13
CA CYS A 116 -6.90 -5.44 -9.13
C CYS A 116 -7.88 -6.44 -8.48
N TYR A 117 -9.11 -6.50 -8.99
CA TYR A 117 -10.09 -7.47 -8.54
C TYR A 117 -9.53 -8.90 -8.71
N TYR A 118 -9.55 -9.68 -7.64
CA TYR A 118 -9.12 -11.09 -7.65
C TYR A 118 -10.18 -12.01 -7.07
N GLU A 119 -10.59 -13.01 -7.84
CA GLU A 119 -11.48 -14.09 -7.40
C GLU A 119 -10.82 -15.43 -7.66
N ALA A 120 -10.69 -16.24 -6.62
CA ALA A 120 -10.31 -17.64 -6.73
C ALA A 120 -11.38 -18.49 -6.04
N ASP A 121 -12.14 -19.24 -6.81
CA ASP A 121 -13.16 -20.14 -6.27
C ASP A 121 -12.81 -21.57 -6.68
N SER A 122 -12.20 -22.31 -5.74
CA SER A 122 -11.83 -23.72 -5.94
C SER A 122 -12.98 -24.64 -5.57
N ALA A 123 -14.19 -24.12 -5.32
CA ALA A 123 -15.35 -24.92 -4.92
C ALA A 123 -15.75 -26.00 -5.94
N SER A 124 -15.20 -26.00 -7.16
CA SER A 124 -15.45 -27.07 -8.15
C SER A 124 -14.83 -28.42 -7.80
N THR A 125 -13.92 -28.53 -6.81
CA THR A 125 -13.20 -29.79 -6.52
C THR A 125 -13.59 -30.50 -5.21
N GLY A 126 -14.55 -29.98 -4.44
CA GLY A 126 -14.84 -30.50 -3.10
C GLY A 126 -13.78 -30.07 -2.07
N ILE A 127 -14.13 -30.19 -0.79
CA ILE A 127 -13.39 -29.69 0.39
C ILE A 127 -11.87 -29.77 0.19
N VAL A 128 -11.24 -28.61 0.04
CA VAL A 128 -9.79 -28.53 -0.10
C VAL A 128 -9.22 -28.41 1.32
N ALA A 129 -8.48 -29.42 1.77
CA ALA A 129 -7.68 -29.31 2.99
C ALA A 129 -6.81 -28.04 2.89
N ASP A 130 -6.67 -27.34 4.02
CA ASP A 130 -5.83 -26.13 4.12
C ASP A 130 -6.29 -24.96 3.24
N ALA A 131 -7.59 -24.92 2.89
CA ALA A 131 -8.16 -23.83 2.11
C ALA A 131 -7.98 -22.46 2.79
N PHE A 132 -7.36 -21.55 2.06
CA PHE A 132 -7.35 -20.12 2.33
C PHE A 132 -8.70 -19.53 1.97
N THR A 133 -9.29 -18.84 2.94
CA THR A 133 -10.46 -18.00 2.75
C THR A 133 -10.07 -16.55 2.93
N TYR A 134 -10.33 -15.72 1.92
CA TYR A 134 -10.13 -14.28 2.06
C TYR A 134 -11.25 -13.52 1.39
N HIS A 135 -11.60 -12.39 1.99
CA HIS A 135 -12.55 -11.46 1.44
C HIS A 135 -12.12 -10.04 1.75
N LEU A 136 -12.28 -9.16 0.76
CA LEU A 136 -12.01 -7.73 0.92
C LEU A 136 -13.08 -6.93 0.20
N TRP A 137 -13.72 -6.02 0.92
CA TRP A 137 -14.79 -5.16 0.44
C TRP A 137 -14.50 -3.71 0.80
N ILE A 138 -14.89 -2.82 -0.11
CA ILE A 138 -14.92 -1.38 0.09
C ILE A 138 -16.37 -0.94 0.07
N HIS A 139 -16.83 -0.33 1.15
CA HIS A 139 -18.15 0.27 1.26
C HIS A 139 -18.06 1.78 1.06
N ARG A 140 -18.96 2.29 0.24
CA ARG A 140 -19.19 3.71 -0.02
C ARG A 140 -20.70 3.94 0.05
N ALA A 141 -21.12 5.19 0.28
CA ALA A 141 -22.51 5.59 0.53
C ALA A 141 -23.59 4.75 -0.17
N ASN A 142 -23.44 4.48 -1.47
CA ASN A 142 -24.42 3.73 -2.26
C ASN A 142 -23.87 2.46 -2.93
N ARG A 143 -22.65 2.01 -2.59
CA ARG A 143 -22.03 0.85 -3.26
C ARG A 143 -21.09 0.05 -2.37
N THR A 144 -21.12 -1.27 -2.55
CA THR A 144 -20.12 -2.19 -2.03
C THR A 144 -19.31 -2.73 -3.20
N ILE A 145 -18.01 -2.44 -3.21
CA ILE A 145 -17.06 -2.94 -4.21
C ILE A 145 -16.31 -4.11 -3.58
N ARG A 146 -16.48 -5.31 -4.13
CA ARG A 146 -15.66 -6.46 -3.76
C ARG A 146 -14.31 -6.34 -4.45
N LYS A 147 -13.22 -6.31 -3.68
CA LYS A 147 -11.83 -6.24 -4.17
C LYS A 147 -11.17 -7.61 -4.24
N ALA A 148 -11.50 -8.51 -3.32
CA ALA A 148 -10.98 -9.87 -3.32
C ALA A 148 -11.99 -10.86 -2.78
N ARG A 149 -12.03 -12.06 -3.36
CA ARG A 149 -12.72 -13.24 -2.82
C ARG A 149 -11.91 -14.50 -3.10
N GLY A 150 -11.80 -15.36 -2.09
CA GLY A 150 -11.01 -16.56 -2.19
C GLY A 150 -11.58 -17.69 -1.37
N TYR A 151 -11.67 -18.86 -1.98
CA TYR A 151 -11.68 -20.14 -1.29
C TYR A 151 -10.80 -21.09 -2.09
N SER A 152 -9.54 -21.25 -1.67
CA SER A 152 -8.54 -22.01 -2.44
C SER A 152 -7.37 -22.48 -1.58
N ASN A 153 -6.71 -23.57 -1.95
CA ASN A 153 -5.38 -23.92 -1.43
C ASN A 153 -4.25 -23.06 -2.04
N VAL A 154 -4.54 -22.25 -3.06
CA VAL A 154 -3.59 -21.30 -3.65
C VAL A 154 -4.09 -19.89 -3.39
N ALA A 155 -3.42 -19.18 -2.48
CA ALA A 155 -3.72 -17.78 -2.22
C ALA A 155 -2.99 -16.86 -3.22
N SER A 156 -3.63 -15.80 -3.68
CA SER A 156 -2.97 -14.79 -4.52
C SER A 156 -1.81 -14.13 -3.76
N PRO A 157 -0.60 -14.03 -4.35
CA PRO A 157 0.55 -13.40 -3.71
C PRO A 157 0.27 -11.97 -3.23
N SER A 158 -0.50 -11.18 -3.98
CA SER A 158 -0.82 -9.79 -3.61
C SER A 158 -1.76 -9.72 -2.39
N ILE A 159 -2.67 -10.68 -2.26
CA ILE A 159 -3.59 -10.78 -1.12
C ILE A 159 -2.84 -11.28 0.13
N VAL A 160 -1.93 -12.23 -0.04
CA VAL A 160 -1.04 -12.70 1.04
C VAL A 160 -0.15 -11.55 1.52
N ALA A 161 0.47 -10.80 0.61
CA ALA A 161 1.29 -9.64 0.96
C ALA A 161 0.48 -8.56 1.71
N LEU A 162 -0.78 -8.32 1.31
CA LEU A 162 -1.68 -7.44 2.05
C LEU A 162 -1.94 -7.96 3.47
N ALA A 163 -2.25 -9.25 3.63
CA ALA A 163 -2.49 -9.86 4.95
C ALA A 163 -1.25 -9.79 5.86
N HIS A 164 -0.05 -9.97 5.30
CA HIS A 164 1.22 -9.79 6.01
C HIS A 164 1.50 -8.34 6.38
N SER A 165 1.01 -7.37 5.60
CA SER A 165 1.14 -5.94 5.92
C SER A 165 0.14 -5.49 6.99
N LEU A 166 -1.06 -6.08 7.00
CA LEU A 166 -2.14 -5.77 7.92
C LEU A 166 -1.97 -6.41 9.30
N THR A 167 -1.42 -7.63 9.37
CA THR A 167 -1.27 -8.31 10.65
C THR A 167 -0.48 -7.48 11.69
N PRO A 168 0.71 -6.94 11.37
CA PRO A 168 1.47 -6.12 12.31
C PRO A 168 0.74 -4.85 12.75
N LEU A 169 -0.10 -4.28 11.87
CA LEU A 169 -0.94 -3.14 12.24
C LEU A 169 -1.90 -3.54 13.38
N PHE A 170 -2.63 -4.65 13.23
CA PHE A 170 -3.57 -5.07 14.26
C PHE A 170 -2.90 -5.57 15.55
N ASP A 171 -1.68 -6.11 15.46
CA ASP A 171 -0.94 -6.55 16.64
C ASP A 171 -0.32 -5.39 17.44
N THR A 172 -0.05 -4.26 16.79
CA THR A 172 0.54 -3.07 17.42
C THR A 172 -0.50 -2.03 17.83
N LEU A 173 -1.70 -2.06 17.25
CA LEU A 173 -2.80 -1.20 17.67
C LEU A 173 -3.23 -1.52 19.10
N MET A 174 -3.38 -0.48 19.94
CA MET A 174 -3.97 -0.60 21.26
C MET A 174 -5.49 -0.77 21.16
N LEU A 175 -5.94 -1.95 20.74
CA LEU A 175 -7.35 -2.29 20.63
C LEU A 175 -7.89 -2.72 21.99
N LYS A 176 -9.02 -2.15 22.39
CA LYS A 176 -9.72 -2.51 23.64
C LYS A 176 -10.61 -3.72 23.40
N PRO A 177 -10.54 -4.78 24.22
CA PRO A 177 -11.45 -5.91 24.11
C PRO A 177 -12.89 -5.46 24.37
N THR A 178 -13.85 -6.13 23.73
CA THR A 178 -15.28 -5.86 23.88
C THR A 178 -16.09 -7.16 23.85
N SER A 179 -17.18 -7.18 24.60
CA SER A 179 -18.17 -8.27 24.58
C SER A 179 -19.19 -8.14 23.44
N LYS A 180 -19.19 -7.00 22.74
CA LYS A 180 -20.10 -6.75 21.61
C LYS A 180 -19.63 -7.54 20.39
N LYS A 181 -20.48 -8.46 19.92
CA LYS A 181 -20.25 -9.19 18.66
C LYS A 181 -20.43 -8.25 17.47
N PHE A 182 -19.52 -8.33 16.51
CA PHE A 182 -19.60 -7.59 15.25
C PHE A 182 -19.93 -8.54 14.10
N HIS A 183 -20.78 -8.09 13.20
CA HIS A 183 -21.05 -8.82 11.96
C HIS A 183 -20.04 -8.41 10.89
N PHE A 184 -19.39 -9.39 10.28
CA PHE A 184 -18.51 -9.24 9.12
C PHE A 184 -19.07 -10.05 7.94
N GLY A 185 -18.83 -9.64 6.70
CA GLY A 185 -19.49 -10.12 5.50
C GLY A 185 -20.82 -9.41 5.30
N SER A 186 -20.78 -8.23 4.71
CA SER A 186 -21.96 -7.40 4.48
C SER A 186 -22.77 -7.87 3.26
N TYR A 187 -23.83 -8.63 3.53
CA TYR A 187 -25.13 -8.25 2.99
C TYR A 187 -25.72 -7.26 4.00
N VAL A 188 -25.63 -5.95 3.74
CA VAL A 188 -26.46 -4.97 4.45
C VAL A 188 -27.78 -4.96 3.67
N PRO A 189 -28.89 -5.46 4.22
CA PRO A 189 -30.19 -5.26 3.60
C PRO A 189 -30.38 -3.75 3.51
N ILE A 190 -30.60 -3.24 2.31
CA ILE A 190 -31.10 -1.87 2.12
C ILE A 190 -32.33 -1.77 3.04
N PRO A 191 -32.41 -0.79 3.95
CA PRO A 191 -33.61 -0.59 4.74
C PRO A 191 -34.81 -0.55 3.79
N PRO A 192 -35.89 -1.30 4.05
CA PRO A 192 -37.04 -1.25 3.17
C PRO A 192 -37.49 0.21 3.02
N PRO A 193 -37.86 0.66 1.81
CA PRO A 193 -38.35 2.01 1.62
C PRO A 193 -39.52 2.26 2.59
N PRO A 194 -39.67 3.50 3.09
CA PRO A 194 -40.79 3.84 3.96
C PRO A 194 -42.11 3.44 3.29
N PRO A 195 -43.10 2.94 4.06
CA PRO A 195 -44.39 2.54 3.51
C PRO A 195 -44.98 3.67 2.66
N ALA A 196 -45.48 3.33 1.47
CA ALA A 196 -46.19 4.30 0.66
C ALA A 196 -47.37 4.90 1.47
N PRO A 197 -47.64 6.21 1.37
CA PRO A 197 -48.81 6.81 2.00
C PRO A 197 -50.05 6.04 1.57
N LEU A 198 -50.86 5.59 2.55
CA LEU A 198 -52.14 4.98 2.27
C LEU A 198 -52.98 5.97 1.42
N PRO A 199 -53.62 5.52 0.33
CA PRO A 199 -54.50 6.38 -0.43
C PRO A 199 -55.58 6.90 0.51
N ASN A 200 -55.71 8.23 0.59
CA ASN A 200 -56.79 8.88 1.33
C ASN A 200 -58.11 8.31 0.82
N SER A 201 -58.76 7.49 1.64
CA SER A 201 -60.16 7.14 1.48
C SER A 201 -60.97 8.42 1.68
N ARG A 202 -61.36 9.05 0.58
CA ARG A 202 -62.47 10.00 0.54
C ARG A 202 -63.77 9.23 0.48
#